data_AF-A0AAD4JUJ9-F1
#
_entry.id   AF-A0AAD4JUJ9-F1
#
_cell.length_a   1.000
_cell.length_b   1.000
_cell.length_c   1.000
_cell.angle_alpha   90.00
_cell.angle_beta   90.00
_cell.angle_gamma   90.00
#
_symmetry.space_group_name_H-M   'P 1'
#
loop_
_entity.id
_entity.type
_entity.pdbx_description
1 polymer ?
#
loop_
_entity_poly.entity_id
_entity_poly.type
_entity_poly.pdbx_seq_one_letter_code
_entity_poly.pdbx_strand_id
1 'polypeptide(L)'
;MLRNSKNKVQRFVHFTRGLAAVKQLKRKIPENAKPAKSAGLELPVEETLNPNYLSRMLGSSYRTWAAALDKHPELKTVKRRDLLSSYDTLKSLKYTVDDIVAKPMIIYYGASTLSNRHSVLLECGFHNITIQTLFKYVTVINKPINFLKAHRLIPYNVNVPQHIADIITDECLPHNFQLPVDVGENITLKELRESLLNSYLQARLQMNETELQKMWRVYSRVRHKSFRSVQDAIELLTTVFKFPAERLRKNAFLLHADADNMRRIIKEIPTINGHDIRDIGFRRPKILMSNCDSLTQTMQHVRAFGINEDAVLRCLEVLTLGPDTVLERLRDINQIEQFQVLGSNPRILRLVHYQNKARLRLDYLNQLKVRCASLHILSCGSDAFAKFARDGSDRTKGRDIVVFLGNIFQKDEQLLRNLLSRHPNWCHIPVLQVKQCLEYLQSKKFDLDDIFRNIHLLLYPIKRIEEKLLLLQVNEALEELHLPVTDMHALGNNEILTLILYLIESEFHFTGDGIWTEQQTHHVENFNNLLPDFPESLNKVYKYGVKPSEKSTMFNF
;
A
#
# COMPACT_ATOMS: atom_id res chain seq x y z
N MET A 1 -55.94 -17.92 43.82
CA MET A 1 -56.49 -19.22 43.36
C MET A 1 -55.50 -19.78 42.34
N LEU A 2 -54.79 -20.88 42.60
CA LEU A 2 -55.22 -22.30 42.64
C LEU A 2 -55.41 -22.97 41.26
N ARG A 3 -54.37 -23.71 40.85
CA ARG A 3 -54.38 -25.07 40.25
C ARG A 3 -55.03 -25.36 38.87
N ASN A 4 -54.19 -25.97 38.02
CA ASN A 4 -54.40 -27.23 37.26
C ASN A 4 -55.53 -27.37 36.21
N SER A 5 -55.12 -27.62 34.97
CA SER A 5 -55.15 -28.97 34.34
C SER A 5 -54.29 -28.93 33.05
N LYS A 6 -53.48 -29.89 32.60
CA LYS A 6 -53.26 -31.36 32.75
C LYS A 6 -54.11 -32.32 31.88
N ASN A 7 -53.37 -33.07 31.06
CA ASN A 7 -53.59 -34.44 30.54
C ASN A 7 -54.45 -34.65 29.28
N LYS A 8 -53.80 -35.06 28.18
CA LYS A 8 -53.73 -36.46 27.67
C LYS A 8 -52.54 -36.59 26.66
N VAL A 9 -51.69 -37.63 26.53
CA VAL A 9 -51.73 -39.10 26.79
C VAL A 9 -52.53 -39.83 25.68
N GLN A 10 -52.07 -40.84 24.92
CA GLN A 10 -50.86 -41.74 24.83
C GLN A 10 -50.83 -42.36 23.38
N ARG A 11 -49.96 -43.24 22.84
CA ARG A 11 -48.69 -43.96 23.18
C ARG A 11 -48.10 -44.60 21.88
N PHE A 12 -46.78 -44.61 21.64
CA PHE A 12 -45.98 -45.65 20.90
C PHE A 12 -44.49 -45.18 20.87
N VAL A 13 -43.42 -45.88 21.29
CA VAL A 13 -43.08 -47.31 21.57
C VAL A 13 -42.84 -48.11 20.28
N HIS A 14 -41.70 -48.76 20.01
CA HIS A 14 -40.42 -48.97 20.74
C HIS A 14 -39.28 -49.20 19.71
N PHE A 15 -38.02 -48.93 20.06
CA PHE A 15 -36.93 -49.92 19.92
C PHE A 15 -35.73 -49.58 20.84
N THR A 16 -35.13 -50.61 21.44
CA THR A 16 -33.88 -50.57 22.27
C THR A 16 -32.77 -51.30 21.50
N ARG A 17 -31.47 -51.40 21.83
CA ARG A 17 -30.54 -51.26 22.98
C ARG A 17 -29.14 -51.19 22.30
N GLY A 18 -27.99 -50.78 22.85
CA GLY A 18 -27.60 -50.32 24.18
C GLY A 18 -26.05 -50.24 24.29
N LEU A 19 -25.60 -49.57 25.35
CA LEU A 19 -24.44 -49.91 26.21
C LEU A 19 -22.99 -49.91 25.67
N ALA A 20 -22.34 -48.77 25.91
CA ALA A 20 -21.00 -48.55 26.48
C ALA A 20 -19.92 -49.66 26.46
N ALA A 21 -18.71 -49.28 26.00
CA ALA A 21 -17.44 -49.80 26.49
C ALA A 21 -16.40 -48.66 26.57
N VAL A 22 -15.85 -48.39 27.75
CA VAL A 22 -14.75 -47.42 27.94
C VAL A 22 -13.41 -48.11 27.77
N LYS A 23 -12.54 -47.57 26.90
CA LYS A 23 -11.09 -47.85 26.92
C LYS A 23 -10.31 -46.55 26.73
N GLN A 24 -9.44 -46.26 27.69
CA GLN A 24 -8.42 -45.22 27.53
C GLN A 24 -7.40 -45.66 26.47
N LEU A 25 -6.92 -44.71 25.66
CA LEU A 25 -5.66 -44.89 24.92
C LEU A 25 -4.87 -43.58 24.94
N LYS A 26 -3.77 -43.55 25.71
CA LYS A 26 -2.78 -42.46 25.65
C LYS A 26 -2.09 -42.49 24.28
N ARG A 27 -2.04 -41.38 23.54
CA ARG A 27 -1.00 -41.17 22.50
C ARG A 27 -0.74 -39.70 22.17
N LYS A 28 0.45 -39.25 22.60
CA LYS A 28 1.31 -38.16 22.09
C LYS A 28 0.64 -36.90 21.52
N ILE A 29 0.75 -35.82 22.30
CA ILE A 29 0.86 -34.45 21.77
C ILE A 29 2.14 -34.37 20.90
N PRO A 30 2.09 -33.77 19.70
CA PRO A 30 3.29 -33.37 18.96
C PRO A 30 3.72 -31.94 19.39
N GLU A 31 4.92 -31.82 19.94
CA GLU A 31 5.57 -30.52 20.18
C GLU A 31 6.07 -29.88 18.86
N ASN A 32 6.54 -28.63 18.93
CA ASN A 32 7.20 -27.89 17.85
C ASN A 32 6.30 -27.41 16.68
N ALA A 33 5.25 -26.66 17.00
CA ALA A 33 4.73 -25.65 16.08
C ALA A 33 5.76 -24.51 15.91
N LYS A 34 6.72 -24.68 15.01
CA LYS A 34 7.66 -23.61 14.61
C LYS A 34 6.87 -22.43 14.02
N PRO A 35 7.28 -21.17 14.24
CA PRO A 35 6.65 -20.03 13.59
C PRO A 35 6.71 -20.22 12.07
N ALA A 36 5.62 -19.92 11.38
CA ALA A 36 5.50 -20.16 9.96
C ALA A 36 6.56 -19.37 9.20
N LYS A 37 7.47 -20.09 8.51
CA LYS A 37 8.32 -19.46 7.49
C LYS A 37 7.41 -18.76 6.50
N SER A 38 7.66 -17.48 6.24
CA SER A 38 6.93 -16.69 5.25
C SER A 38 6.87 -17.47 3.93
N ALA A 39 5.66 -17.79 3.48
CA ALA A 39 5.48 -18.51 2.23
C ALA A 39 6.14 -17.72 1.10
N GLY A 40 7.04 -18.38 0.37
CA GLY A 40 7.75 -17.78 -0.75
C GLY A 40 6.78 -17.44 -1.87
N LEU A 41 6.22 -16.23 -1.85
CA LEU A 41 5.62 -15.61 -3.02
C LEU A 41 6.76 -15.35 -4.02
N GLU A 42 7.20 -16.36 -4.75
CA GLU A 42 8.09 -16.14 -5.87
C GLU A 42 7.39 -15.20 -6.86
N LEU A 43 8.11 -14.16 -7.32
CA LEU A 43 7.63 -13.38 -8.45
C LEU A 43 7.68 -14.32 -9.66
N PRO A 44 6.56 -14.54 -10.38
CA PRO A 44 6.61 -15.34 -11.60
C PRO A 44 7.62 -14.70 -12.54
N VAL A 45 8.69 -15.44 -12.87
CA VAL A 45 9.65 -15.02 -13.89
C VAL A 45 8.89 -15.05 -15.21
N GLU A 46 8.42 -13.89 -15.67
CA GLU A 46 7.70 -13.76 -16.94
C GLU A 46 8.66 -14.11 -18.08
N GLU A 47 8.64 -15.40 -18.47
CA GLU A 47 9.27 -15.90 -19.68
C GLU A 47 8.97 -14.98 -20.87
N THR A 48 10.02 -14.61 -21.61
CA THR A 48 9.90 -13.71 -22.77
C THR A 48 8.95 -14.25 -23.84
N LEU A 49 8.43 -13.34 -24.66
CA LEU A 49 7.56 -13.69 -25.78
C LEU A 49 8.39 -14.34 -26.91
N ASN A 50 7.94 -15.50 -27.35
CA ASN A 50 8.58 -16.31 -28.39
C ASN A 50 7.54 -16.78 -29.44
N PRO A 51 7.96 -17.20 -30.65
CA PRO A 51 7.01 -17.48 -31.73
C PRO A 51 6.09 -18.68 -31.46
N ASN A 52 6.52 -19.66 -30.65
CA ASN A 52 5.69 -20.78 -30.22
C ASN A 52 4.53 -20.30 -29.32
N TYR A 53 4.83 -19.45 -28.33
CA TYR A 53 3.82 -18.85 -27.46
C TYR A 53 2.81 -18.03 -28.27
N LEU A 54 3.29 -17.16 -29.17
CA LEU A 54 2.40 -16.32 -30.00
C LEU A 54 1.53 -17.15 -30.95
N SER A 55 2.10 -18.14 -31.65
CA SER A 55 1.35 -19.03 -32.55
C SER A 55 0.29 -19.85 -31.78
N ARG A 56 0.60 -20.33 -30.57
CA ARG A 56 -0.33 -21.08 -29.72
C ARG A 56 -1.44 -20.23 -29.10
N MET A 57 -1.14 -19.00 -28.66
CA MET A 57 -2.08 -18.16 -27.92
C MET A 57 -2.90 -17.23 -28.81
N LEU A 58 -2.32 -16.74 -29.91
CA LEU A 58 -2.96 -15.77 -30.81
C LEU A 58 -3.46 -16.41 -32.11
N GLY A 59 -2.93 -17.58 -32.48
CA GLY A 59 -3.11 -18.20 -33.79
C GLY A 59 -2.07 -17.74 -34.82
N SER A 60 -2.31 -18.04 -36.10
CA SER A 60 -1.33 -17.89 -37.20
C SER A 60 -0.05 -18.73 -37.01
N SER A 61 0.83 -18.77 -38.03
CA SER A 61 1.95 -19.73 -38.08
C SER A 61 3.17 -19.32 -37.24
N TYR A 62 3.95 -20.31 -36.79
CA TYR A 62 5.26 -20.09 -36.18
C TYR A 62 6.17 -19.20 -37.05
N ARG A 63 6.24 -19.47 -38.36
CA ARG A 63 7.09 -18.72 -39.31
C ARG A 63 6.67 -17.25 -39.40
N THR A 64 5.36 -17.01 -39.36
CA THR A 64 4.76 -15.67 -39.35
C THR A 64 5.21 -14.88 -38.12
N TRP A 65 5.08 -15.48 -36.93
CA TRP A 65 5.49 -14.81 -35.68
C TRP A 65 7.01 -14.71 -35.50
N ALA A 66 7.79 -15.64 -36.04
CA ALA A 66 9.25 -15.54 -36.08
C ALA A 66 9.69 -14.31 -36.91
N ALA A 67 9.23 -14.22 -38.16
CA ALA A 67 9.51 -13.07 -39.01
C ALA A 67 9.03 -11.73 -38.41
N ALA A 68 7.89 -11.73 -37.71
CA ALA A 68 7.42 -10.55 -36.98
C ALA A 68 8.33 -10.18 -35.80
N LEU A 69 8.76 -11.15 -34.98
CA LEU A 69 9.64 -10.96 -33.81
C LEU A 69 11.11 -10.68 -34.17
N ASP A 70 11.56 -11.03 -35.37
CA ASP A 70 12.91 -10.71 -35.84
C ASP A 70 12.96 -9.35 -36.53
N LYS A 71 11.88 -8.93 -37.17
CA LYS A 71 11.69 -7.56 -37.69
C LYS A 71 11.40 -6.53 -36.58
N HIS A 72 10.75 -6.97 -35.51
CA HIS A 72 10.36 -6.15 -34.36
C HIS A 72 10.80 -6.82 -33.05
N PRO A 73 12.13 -6.86 -32.77
CA PRO A 73 12.69 -7.53 -31.60
C PRO A 73 12.23 -6.90 -30.28
N GLU A 74 11.76 -5.66 -30.29
CA GLU A 74 11.24 -4.96 -29.12
C GLU A 74 10.10 -5.77 -28.48
N LEU A 75 9.20 -6.35 -29.31
CA LEU A 75 8.02 -7.12 -28.87
C LEU A 75 8.36 -8.23 -27.87
N LYS A 76 9.59 -8.76 -27.85
CA LYS A 76 10.09 -9.76 -26.90
C LYS A 76 10.05 -9.26 -25.43
N THR A 77 9.96 -7.94 -25.22
CA THR A 77 9.88 -7.24 -23.93
C THR A 77 8.45 -7.01 -23.40
N VAL A 78 7.41 -7.24 -24.19
CA VAL A 78 6.02 -7.00 -23.76
C VAL A 78 5.58 -8.09 -22.76
N LYS A 79 5.00 -7.70 -21.63
CA LYS A 79 4.46 -8.64 -20.62
C LYS A 79 3.35 -9.52 -21.20
N ARG A 80 3.30 -10.79 -20.79
CA ARG A 80 2.36 -11.78 -21.36
C ARG A 80 0.90 -11.39 -21.15
N ARG A 81 0.57 -10.89 -19.95
CA ARG A 81 -0.77 -10.39 -19.60
C ARG A 81 -1.18 -9.19 -20.46
N ASP A 82 -0.27 -8.25 -20.66
CA ASP A 82 -0.56 -6.97 -21.31
C ASP A 82 -0.68 -7.15 -22.84
N LEU A 83 0.05 -8.12 -23.41
CA LEU A 83 -0.16 -8.63 -24.78
C LEU A 83 -1.54 -9.27 -24.95
N LEU A 84 -1.93 -10.21 -24.06
CA LEU A 84 -3.23 -10.89 -24.15
C LEU A 84 -4.39 -9.90 -24.06
N SER A 85 -4.37 -9.01 -23.05
CA SER A 85 -5.39 -7.96 -22.89
C SER A 85 -5.52 -7.06 -24.14
N SER A 86 -4.41 -6.74 -24.80
CA SER A 86 -4.39 -5.94 -26.03
C SER A 86 -4.93 -6.72 -27.24
N TYR A 87 -4.61 -8.01 -27.35
CA TYR A 87 -5.15 -8.90 -28.38
C TYR A 87 -6.66 -9.12 -28.21
N ASP A 88 -7.13 -9.45 -27.01
CA ASP A 88 -8.55 -9.66 -26.72
C ASP A 88 -9.37 -8.39 -27.00
N THR A 89 -8.79 -7.22 -26.71
CA THR A 89 -9.37 -5.93 -27.12
C THR A 89 -9.49 -5.84 -28.64
N LEU A 90 -8.40 -6.03 -29.40
CA LEU A 90 -8.43 -5.95 -30.86
C LEU A 90 -9.41 -6.96 -31.48
N LYS A 91 -9.49 -8.17 -30.93
CA LYS A 91 -10.45 -9.21 -31.32
C LYS A 91 -11.90 -8.80 -31.04
N SER A 92 -12.18 -8.16 -29.90
CA SER A 92 -13.51 -7.61 -29.59
C SER A 92 -13.92 -6.48 -30.54
N LEU A 93 -12.93 -5.72 -31.03
CA LEU A 93 -13.08 -4.69 -32.09
C LEU A 93 -13.12 -5.28 -33.52
N LYS A 94 -13.21 -6.61 -33.65
CA LYS A 94 -13.32 -7.38 -34.90
C LYS A 94 -12.07 -7.38 -35.79
N TYR A 95 -10.89 -7.07 -35.27
CA TYR A 95 -9.63 -7.29 -35.98
C TYR A 95 -9.26 -8.77 -36.04
N THR A 96 -8.72 -9.21 -37.17
CA THR A 96 -8.25 -10.59 -37.37
C THR A 96 -6.84 -10.79 -36.80
N VAL A 97 -6.40 -12.05 -36.70
CA VAL A 97 -5.00 -12.36 -36.34
C VAL A 97 -4.04 -11.83 -37.40
N ASP A 98 -4.44 -11.90 -38.68
CA ASP A 98 -3.60 -11.49 -39.80
C ASP A 98 -3.48 -9.96 -39.94
N ASP A 99 -4.51 -9.20 -39.55
CA ASP A 99 -4.42 -7.75 -39.32
C ASP A 99 -3.31 -7.41 -38.32
N ILE A 100 -3.32 -8.10 -37.17
CA ILE A 100 -2.38 -7.86 -36.07
C ILE A 100 -0.97 -8.27 -36.51
N VAL A 101 -0.81 -9.41 -37.18
CA VAL A 101 0.44 -9.85 -37.83
C VAL A 101 0.97 -8.82 -38.83
N ALA A 102 0.11 -8.14 -39.59
CA ALA A 102 0.54 -7.13 -40.55
C ALA A 102 1.06 -5.84 -39.88
N LYS A 103 0.68 -5.58 -38.62
CA LYS A 103 1.11 -4.42 -37.81
C LYS A 103 1.36 -4.82 -36.34
N PRO A 104 2.32 -5.71 -36.04
CA PRO A 104 2.39 -6.37 -34.72
C PRO A 104 2.76 -5.40 -33.59
N MET A 105 3.45 -4.31 -33.94
CA MET A 105 3.73 -3.17 -33.06
C MET A 105 2.46 -2.43 -32.57
N ILE A 106 1.26 -2.75 -33.06
CA ILE A 106 0.01 -2.18 -32.51
C ILE A 106 -0.26 -2.63 -31.07
N ILE A 107 0.25 -3.81 -30.68
CA ILE A 107 0.13 -4.38 -29.32
C ILE A 107 0.72 -3.42 -28.27
N TYR A 108 1.77 -2.67 -28.62
CA TYR A 108 2.44 -1.72 -27.72
C TYR A 108 1.57 -0.58 -27.18
N TYR A 109 0.44 -0.25 -27.81
CA TYR A 109 -0.42 0.82 -27.32
C TYR A 109 -1.23 0.42 -26.09
N GLY A 110 -1.44 -0.88 -25.85
CA GLY A 110 -2.22 -1.39 -24.72
C GLY A 110 -3.73 -1.32 -24.94
N ALA A 111 -4.45 -2.32 -24.43
CA ALA A 111 -5.91 -2.49 -24.47
C ALA A 111 -6.72 -1.18 -24.42
N SER A 112 -6.65 -0.44 -23.30
CA SER A 112 -7.47 0.78 -23.11
C SER A 112 -7.17 1.85 -24.17
N THR A 113 -5.91 2.04 -24.58
CA THR A 113 -5.56 2.98 -25.66
C THR A 113 -6.17 2.55 -27.00
N LEU A 114 -6.17 1.26 -27.31
CA LEU A 114 -6.70 0.72 -28.56
C LEU A 114 -8.23 0.88 -28.63
N SER A 115 -8.93 0.50 -27.55
CA SER A 115 -10.39 0.71 -27.41
C SER A 115 -10.78 2.18 -27.54
N ASN A 116 -10.08 3.08 -26.83
CA ASN A 116 -10.36 4.51 -26.90
C ASN A 116 -10.07 5.09 -28.29
N ARG A 117 -8.93 4.78 -28.92
CA ARG A 117 -8.61 5.26 -30.28
C ARG A 117 -9.60 4.78 -31.33
N HIS A 118 -10.05 3.52 -31.25
CA HIS A 118 -11.07 2.98 -32.16
C HIS A 118 -12.41 3.70 -31.96
N SER A 119 -12.83 3.89 -30.71
CA SER A 119 -14.05 4.61 -30.35
C SER A 119 -14.01 6.06 -30.85
N VAL A 120 -12.90 6.77 -30.69
CA VAL A 120 -12.70 8.13 -31.22
C VAL A 120 -12.87 8.20 -32.74
N LEU A 121 -12.37 7.20 -33.47
CA LEU A 121 -12.52 7.16 -34.94
C LEU A 121 -13.98 6.86 -35.35
N LEU A 122 -14.68 5.97 -34.62
CA LEU A 122 -16.12 5.75 -34.84
C LEU A 122 -16.93 7.03 -34.61
N GLU A 123 -16.70 7.75 -33.50
CA GLU A 123 -17.35 9.03 -33.21
C GLU A 123 -17.09 10.10 -34.29
N CYS A 124 -15.94 10.05 -34.96
CA CYS A 124 -15.62 10.93 -36.09
C CYS A 124 -16.19 10.43 -37.44
N GLY A 125 -17.08 9.44 -37.46
CA GLY A 125 -17.74 8.94 -38.67
C GLY A 125 -16.91 7.98 -39.54
N PHE A 126 -15.81 7.40 -39.03
CA PHE A 126 -15.07 6.38 -39.78
C PHE A 126 -15.85 5.06 -39.80
N HIS A 127 -16.13 4.55 -40.99
CA HIS A 127 -16.91 3.31 -41.15
C HIS A 127 -16.01 2.05 -41.20
N ASN A 128 -14.87 2.11 -41.91
CA ASN A 128 -13.94 0.99 -42.09
C ASN A 128 -12.58 1.30 -41.44
N ILE A 129 -12.48 1.17 -40.11
CA ILE A 129 -11.24 1.45 -39.37
C ILE A 129 -10.25 0.29 -39.51
N THR A 130 -9.41 0.32 -40.55
CA THR A 130 -8.36 -0.70 -40.73
C THR A 130 -7.33 -0.69 -39.58
N ILE A 131 -6.64 -1.81 -39.37
CA ILE A 131 -5.53 -1.93 -38.42
C ILE A 131 -4.42 -0.88 -38.70
N GLN A 132 -4.20 -0.54 -39.98
CA GLN A 132 -3.25 0.49 -40.39
C GLN A 132 -3.74 1.91 -40.04
N THR A 133 -5.05 2.16 -40.09
CA THR A 133 -5.68 3.42 -39.64
C THR A 133 -5.53 3.56 -38.13
N LEU A 134 -5.84 2.51 -37.35
CA LEU A 134 -5.73 2.52 -35.89
C LEU A 134 -4.27 2.65 -35.40
N PHE A 135 -3.32 2.01 -36.08
CA PHE A 135 -1.90 2.18 -35.83
C PHE A 135 -1.43 3.62 -36.12
N LYS A 136 -1.87 4.22 -37.24
CA LYS A 136 -1.57 5.62 -37.61
C LYS A 136 -2.51 6.66 -36.96
N TYR A 137 -3.26 6.31 -35.92
CA TYR A 137 -4.27 7.17 -35.28
C TYR A 137 -3.80 8.63 -35.06
N VAL A 138 -2.59 8.84 -34.52
CA VAL A 138 -2.06 10.19 -34.26
C VAL A 138 -1.80 10.96 -35.56
N THR A 139 -1.38 10.29 -36.64
CA THR A 139 -1.26 10.92 -37.96
C THR A 139 -2.64 11.23 -38.54
N VAL A 140 -3.61 10.34 -38.37
CA VAL A 140 -4.98 10.47 -38.92
C VAL A 140 -5.75 11.62 -38.27
N ILE A 141 -5.71 11.73 -36.94
CA ILE A 141 -6.47 12.76 -36.20
C ILE A 141 -5.91 14.18 -36.39
N ASN A 142 -4.65 14.31 -36.81
CA ASN A 142 -4.02 15.58 -37.20
C ASN A 142 -4.18 15.89 -38.71
N LYS A 143 -5.18 15.30 -39.40
CA LYS A 143 -5.54 15.67 -40.78
C LYS A 143 -6.86 16.45 -40.85
N PRO A 144 -6.99 17.37 -41.82
CA PRO A 144 -8.25 17.99 -42.18
C PRO A 144 -9.36 16.99 -42.52
N ILE A 145 -10.61 17.36 -42.26
CA ILE A 145 -11.79 16.52 -42.52
C ILE A 145 -11.95 16.25 -44.02
N ASN A 146 -11.79 17.27 -44.86
CA ASN A 146 -11.87 17.14 -46.32
C ASN A 146 -10.80 16.19 -46.89
N PHE A 147 -9.58 16.21 -46.34
CA PHE A 147 -8.51 15.28 -46.70
C PHE A 147 -8.88 13.83 -46.38
N LEU A 148 -9.53 13.60 -45.24
CA LEU A 148 -9.97 12.26 -44.81
C LEU A 148 -11.16 11.74 -45.63
N LYS A 149 -12.07 12.64 -46.04
CA LYS A 149 -13.13 12.34 -47.02
C LYS A 149 -12.57 12.02 -48.40
N ALA A 150 -11.59 12.79 -48.89
CA ALA A 150 -10.90 12.52 -50.16
C ALA A 150 -10.22 11.14 -50.20
N HIS A 151 -9.66 10.69 -49.07
CA HIS A 151 -9.09 9.35 -48.91
C HIS A 151 -10.13 8.26 -48.58
N ARG A 152 -11.44 8.57 -48.64
CA ARG A 152 -12.57 7.67 -48.37
C ARG A 152 -12.55 7.02 -46.98
N LEU A 153 -11.87 7.64 -46.02
CA LEU A 153 -11.80 7.17 -44.62
C LEU A 153 -13.06 7.56 -43.83
N ILE A 154 -13.65 8.71 -44.19
CA ILE A 154 -14.96 9.20 -43.76
C ILE A 154 -15.83 9.34 -45.01
N PRO A 155 -17.11 8.91 -45.02
CA PRO A 155 -17.99 9.14 -46.17
C PRO A 155 -18.27 10.63 -46.40
N TYR A 156 -18.33 11.05 -47.67
CA TYR A 156 -18.51 12.47 -48.03
C TYR A 156 -19.79 13.10 -47.47
N ASN A 157 -20.86 12.33 -47.34
CA ASN A 157 -22.16 12.76 -46.83
C ASN A 157 -22.23 12.91 -45.29
N VAL A 158 -21.19 12.51 -44.54
CA VAL A 158 -21.19 12.68 -43.08
C VAL A 158 -20.79 14.11 -42.72
N ASN A 159 -21.69 14.86 -42.08
CA ASN A 159 -21.35 16.10 -41.39
C ASN A 159 -20.66 15.72 -40.06
N VAL A 160 -19.33 15.78 -40.02
CA VAL A 160 -18.55 15.32 -38.85
C VAL A 160 -18.78 16.17 -37.59
N PRO A 161 -18.81 17.53 -37.65
CA PRO A 161 -19.20 18.35 -36.50
C PRO A 161 -20.57 17.97 -35.92
N GLN A 162 -21.60 17.82 -36.77
CA GLN A 162 -22.94 17.43 -36.32
C GLN A 162 -22.94 16.01 -35.72
N HIS A 163 -22.34 15.04 -36.41
CA HIS A 163 -22.30 13.65 -35.96
C HIS A 163 -21.62 13.47 -34.60
N ILE A 164 -20.61 14.30 -34.29
CA ILE A 164 -19.98 14.33 -32.97
C ILE A 164 -20.91 15.00 -31.94
N ALA A 165 -21.61 16.09 -32.29
CA ALA A 165 -22.57 16.74 -31.39
C ALA A 165 -23.76 15.81 -31.04
N ASP A 166 -24.28 15.04 -32.01
CA ASP A 166 -25.35 14.05 -31.83
C ASP A 166 -24.99 12.95 -30.81
N ILE A 167 -23.70 12.78 -30.51
CA ILE A 167 -23.18 11.79 -29.54
C ILE A 167 -23.12 12.36 -28.11
N ILE A 168 -23.21 13.69 -27.92
CA ILE A 168 -23.13 14.35 -26.60
C ILE A 168 -24.53 14.37 -25.96
N THR A 169 -25.00 13.19 -25.57
CA THR A 169 -26.35 12.90 -25.02
C THR A 169 -26.68 13.48 -23.63
N ASP A 170 -26.05 14.58 -23.17
CA ASP A 170 -26.29 15.11 -21.82
C ASP A 170 -27.40 16.18 -21.81
N GLU A 171 -28.49 15.93 -21.09
CA GLU A 171 -29.60 16.87 -20.89
C GLU A 171 -29.16 18.18 -20.21
N CYS A 172 -28.00 18.22 -19.56
CA CYS A 172 -27.41 19.43 -19.01
C CYS A 172 -26.76 20.34 -20.07
N LEU A 173 -26.72 19.96 -21.36
CA LEU A 173 -26.36 20.89 -22.42
C LEU A 173 -27.42 22.00 -22.51
N PRO A 174 -27.05 23.28 -22.43
CA PRO A 174 -27.97 24.37 -22.73
C PRO A 174 -28.56 24.19 -24.13
N HIS A 175 -29.82 24.58 -24.33
CA HIS A 175 -30.41 24.70 -25.68
C HIS A 175 -29.62 25.65 -26.61
N ASN A 176 -28.69 26.42 -26.01
CA ASN A 176 -27.74 27.29 -26.67
C ASN A 176 -26.36 26.63 -26.89
N PHE A 177 -26.26 25.28 -26.96
CA PHE A 177 -25.04 24.60 -27.43
C PHE A 177 -24.84 24.89 -28.92
N GLN A 178 -24.27 26.06 -29.20
CA GLN A 178 -23.87 26.45 -30.53
C GLN A 178 -22.61 25.66 -30.88
N LEU A 179 -22.79 24.61 -31.70
CA LEU A 179 -21.76 24.18 -32.64
C LEU A 179 -21.10 25.45 -33.23
N PRO A 180 -19.77 25.60 -33.22
CA PRO A 180 -19.16 26.85 -33.66
C PRO A 180 -19.59 27.11 -35.10
N VAL A 181 -20.30 28.22 -35.31
CA VAL A 181 -20.96 28.46 -36.59
C VAL A 181 -19.89 28.67 -37.65
N ASP A 182 -19.96 27.87 -38.72
CA ASP A 182 -19.00 27.82 -39.83
C ASP A 182 -17.63 27.14 -39.54
N VAL A 183 -17.60 26.02 -38.80
CA VAL A 183 -16.41 25.11 -38.84
C VAL A 183 -16.32 24.38 -40.19
N GLY A 184 -15.68 25.02 -41.16
CA GLY A 184 -15.36 24.41 -42.46
C GLY A 184 -14.43 23.19 -42.36
N GLU A 185 -14.54 22.27 -43.32
CA GLU A 185 -13.84 20.96 -43.32
C GLU A 185 -12.29 21.01 -43.44
N ASN A 186 -11.71 22.21 -43.48
CA ASN A 186 -10.27 22.43 -43.42
C ASN A 186 -9.68 22.21 -42.01
N ILE A 187 -10.50 22.27 -40.96
CA ILE A 187 -10.06 22.01 -39.57
C ILE A 187 -9.57 20.56 -39.40
N THR A 188 -8.56 20.31 -38.56
CA THR A 188 -8.21 18.91 -38.21
C THR A 188 -9.23 18.29 -37.26
N LEU A 189 -9.40 16.97 -37.32
CA LEU A 189 -10.24 16.24 -36.37
C LEU A 189 -9.84 16.49 -34.90
N LYS A 190 -8.54 16.65 -34.63
CA LYS A 190 -8.03 16.99 -33.31
C LYS A 190 -8.61 18.31 -32.82
N GLU A 191 -8.52 19.37 -33.62
CA GLU A 191 -8.98 20.72 -33.24
C GLU A 191 -10.50 20.77 -33.10
N LEU A 192 -11.24 20.13 -34.01
CA LEU A 192 -12.70 19.97 -33.87
C LEU A 192 -13.06 19.29 -32.54
N ARG A 193 -12.43 18.15 -32.22
CA ARG A 193 -12.70 17.44 -30.94
C ARG A 193 -12.28 18.24 -29.71
N GLU A 194 -11.17 18.96 -29.78
CA GLU A 194 -10.68 19.80 -28.67
C GLU A 194 -11.65 20.97 -28.41
N SER A 195 -12.17 21.60 -29.46
CA SER A 195 -13.22 22.63 -29.38
C SER A 195 -14.57 22.12 -28.84
N LEU A 196 -15.06 20.99 -29.35
CA LEU A 196 -16.33 20.41 -28.89
C LEU A 196 -16.24 19.91 -27.44
N LEU A 197 -15.11 19.32 -27.02
CA LEU A 197 -14.94 18.93 -25.61
C LEU A 197 -14.76 20.14 -24.68
N ASN A 198 -14.11 21.22 -25.13
CA ASN A 198 -14.08 22.49 -24.39
C ASN A 198 -15.49 23.01 -24.13
N SER A 199 -16.33 23.07 -25.17
CA SER A 199 -17.72 23.55 -25.09
C SER A 199 -18.58 22.68 -24.16
N TYR A 200 -18.45 21.36 -24.24
CA TYR A 200 -19.11 20.43 -23.31
C TYR A 200 -18.63 20.58 -21.87
N LEU A 201 -17.32 20.73 -21.61
CA LEU A 201 -16.78 20.88 -20.26
C LEU A 201 -17.06 22.28 -19.65
N GLN A 202 -17.18 23.31 -20.48
CA GLN A 202 -17.71 24.62 -20.10
C GLN A 202 -19.16 24.49 -19.63
N ALA A 203 -20.04 23.89 -20.43
CA ALA A 203 -21.44 23.68 -20.08
C ALA A 203 -21.60 22.81 -18.82
N ARG A 204 -20.94 21.63 -18.80
CA ARG A 204 -21.22 20.57 -17.81
C ARG A 204 -20.50 20.75 -16.48
N LEU A 205 -19.29 21.29 -16.49
CA LEU A 205 -18.45 21.46 -15.29
C LEU A 205 -18.13 22.92 -14.96
N GLN A 206 -18.64 23.88 -15.74
CA GLN A 206 -18.34 25.32 -15.58
C GLN A 206 -16.82 25.60 -15.63
N MET A 207 -16.07 24.84 -16.43
CA MET A 207 -14.63 25.07 -16.60
C MET A 207 -14.39 26.35 -17.41
N ASN A 208 -13.62 27.29 -16.86
CA ASN A 208 -13.19 28.46 -17.62
C ASN A 208 -11.98 28.15 -18.52
N GLU A 209 -11.67 29.04 -19.46
CA GLU A 209 -10.59 28.84 -20.45
C GLU A 209 -9.22 28.57 -19.79
N THR A 210 -8.90 29.21 -18.66
CA THR A 210 -7.62 28.95 -17.97
C THR A 210 -7.56 27.55 -17.35
N GLU A 211 -8.70 26.99 -16.95
CA GLU A 211 -8.82 25.62 -16.45
C GLU A 211 -8.73 24.59 -17.58
N LEU A 212 -9.32 24.89 -18.75
CA LEU A 212 -9.20 24.06 -19.96
C LEU A 212 -7.76 24.02 -20.48
N GLN A 213 -7.11 25.18 -20.65
CA GLN A 213 -5.71 25.26 -21.07
C GLN A 213 -4.78 24.54 -20.09
N LYS A 214 -5.03 24.65 -18.78
CA LYS A 214 -4.32 23.89 -17.75
C LYS A 214 -4.58 22.38 -17.88
N MET A 215 -5.82 21.95 -18.10
CA MET A 215 -6.17 20.55 -18.34
C MET A 215 -5.45 20.00 -19.57
N TRP A 216 -5.45 20.70 -20.70
CA TRP A 216 -4.80 20.24 -21.93
C TRP A 216 -3.28 20.17 -21.84
N ARG A 217 -2.67 21.05 -21.05
CA ARG A 217 -1.23 21.06 -20.76
C ARG A 217 -0.80 19.93 -19.82
N VAL A 218 -1.56 19.66 -18.76
CA VAL A 218 -1.17 18.69 -17.71
C VAL A 218 -1.73 17.28 -17.97
N TYR A 219 -2.90 17.17 -18.59
CA TYR A 219 -3.65 15.92 -18.81
C TYR A 219 -3.93 15.68 -20.29
N SER A 220 -2.92 15.90 -21.15
CA SER A 220 -3.01 15.79 -22.62
C SER A 220 -3.65 14.49 -23.15
N ARG A 221 -3.58 13.39 -22.39
CA ARG A 221 -4.23 12.10 -22.73
C ARG A 221 -5.76 12.15 -22.83
N VAL A 222 -6.42 13.16 -22.24
CA VAL A 222 -7.87 13.37 -22.38
C VAL A 222 -8.25 13.60 -23.85
N ARG A 223 -7.37 14.18 -24.68
CA ARG A 223 -7.57 14.40 -26.13
C ARG A 223 -7.75 13.11 -26.94
N HIS A 224 -7.55 11.95 -26.32
CA HIS A 224 -7.62 10.63 -26.96
C HIS A 224 -8.64 9.71 -26.30
N LYS A 225 -9.51 10.25 -25.43
CA LYS A 225 -10.74 9.59 -24.97
C LYS A 225 -11.87 9.81 -25.99
N SER A 226 -12.77 8.84 -26.07
CA SER A 226 -14.09 9.02 -26.68
C SER A 226 -14.94 10.01 -25.87
N PHE A 227 -15.84 10.76 -26.51
CA PHE A 227 -16.79 11.64 -25.82
C PHE A 227 -17.62 10.84 -24.82
N ARG A 228 -18.13 9.67 -25.26
CA ARG A 228 -18.86 8.74 -24.38
C ARG A 228 -18.06 8.37 -23.14
N SER A 229 -16.78 8.00 -23.26
CA SER A 229 -15.95 7.68 -22.09
C SER A 229 -15.72 8.86 -21.14
N VAL A 230 -15.81 10.11 -21.61
CA VAL A 230 -15.72 11.30 -20.75
C VAL A 230 -17.06 11.61 -20.09
N GLN A 231 -18.18 11.45 -20.82
CA GLN A 231 -19.54 11.55 -20.30
C GLN A 231 -19.80 10.51 -19.20
N ASP A 232 -19.62 9.21 -19.49
CA ASP A 232 -19.72 8.10 -18.53
C ASP A 232 -18.90 8.35 -17.25
N ALA A 233 -17.68 8.89 -17.40
CA ALA A 233 -16.81 9.19 -16.26
C ALA A 233 -17.35 10.36 -15.42
N ILE A 234 -17.79 11.46 -16.06
CA ILE A 234 -18.40 12.61 -15.38
C ILE A 234 -19.71 12.20 -14.69
N GLU A 235 -20.57 11.45 -15.38
CA GLU A 235 -21.84 10.97 -14.84
C GLU A 235 -21.60 10.11 -13.59
N LEU A 236 -20.76 9.07 -13.68
CA LEU A 236 -20.47 8.19 -12.55
C LEU A 236 -19.84 8.94 -11.37
N LEU A 237 -18.93 9.88 -11.65
CA LEU A 237 -18.28 10.70 -10.61
C LEU A 237 -19.25 11.66 -9.92
N THR A 238 -20.16 12.29 -10.67
CA THR A 238 -21.13 13.26 -10.14
C THR A 238 -22.32 12.58 -9.45
N THR A 239 -22.84 11.48 -9.99
CA THR A 239 -24.03 10.78 -9.45
C THR A 239 -23.68 9.78 -8.35
N VAL A 240 -22.76 8.84 -8.60
CA VAL A 240 -22.46 7.72 -7.69
C VAL A 240 -21.38 8.08 -6.68
N PHE A 241 -20.29 8.73 -7.11
CA PHE A 241 -19.25 9.22 -6.20
C PHE A 241 -19.52 10.63 -5.62
N LYS A 242 -20.61 11.29 -6.03
CA LYS A 242 -21.08 12.58 -5.49
C LYS A 242 -20.04 13.71 -5.54
N PHE A 243 -19.19 13.74 -6.58
CA PHE A 243 -18.27 14.84 -6.82
C PHE A 243 -19.03 16.09 -7.30
N PRO A 244 -19.00 17.22 -6.57
CA PRO A 244 -19.45 18.48 -7.15
C PRO A 244 -18.49 18.92 -8.26
N ALA A 245 -19.00 19.67 -9.26
CA ALA A 245 -18.21 20.12 -10.41
C ALA A 245 -16.87 20.77 -9.99
N GLU A 246 -16.90 21.64 -8.97
CA GLU A 246 -15.72 22.21 -8.30
C GLU A 246 -14.61 21.20 -7.97
N ARG A 247 -14.98 20.03 -7.41
CA ARG A 247 -14.03 18.98 -7.04
C ARG A 247 -13.51 18.25 -8.28
N LEU A 248 -14.33 18.10 -9.31
CA LEU A 248 -13.94 17.45 -10.56
C LEU A 248 -13.01 18.34 -11.40
N ARG A 249 -13.27 19.66 -11.52
CA ARG A 249 -12.33 20.64 -12.12
C ARG A 249 -10.94 20.56 -11.47
N LYS A 250 -10.91 20.53 -10.13
CA LYS A 250 -9.67 20.41 -9.32
C LYS A 250 -8.99 19.03 -9.45
N ASN A 251 -9.66 18.02 -10.00
CA ASN A 251 -9.14 16.67 -10.22
C ASN A 251 -9.32 16.22 -11.70
N ALA A 252 -9.14 17.13 -12.66
CA ALA A 252 -9.43 16.87 -14.09
C ALA A 252 -8.68 15.69 -14.74
N PHE A 253 -7.68 15.09 -14.07
CA PHE A 253 -7.12 13.79 -14.47
C PHE A 253 -8.17 12.66 -14.51
N LEU A 254 -9.24 12.77 -13.71
CA LEU A 254 -10.36 11.84 -13.68
C LEU A 254 -11.16 11.80 -14.99
N LEU A 255 -11.05 12.83 -15.84
CA LEU A 255 -11.63 12.81 -17.20
C LEU A 255 -10.92 11.80 -18.12
N HIS A 256 -9.77 11.26 -17.70
CA HIS A 256 -9.10 10.14 -18.35
C HIS A 256 -9.37 8.79 -17.65
N ALA A 257 -10.20 8.75 -16.60
CA ALA A 257 -10.57 7.52 -15.90
C ALA A 257 -11.31 6.53 -16.81
N ASP A 258 -11.38 5.28 -16.39
CA ASP A 258 -12.13 4.23 -17.05
C ASP A 258 -13.41 3.96 -16.22
N ALA A 259 -14.57 4.27 -16.79
CA ALA A 259 -15.84 4.20 -16.09
C ALA A 259 -16.25 2.76 -15.74
N ASP A 260 -15.91 1.79 -16.59
CA ASP A 260 -16.19 0.38 -16.33
C ASP A 260 -15.24 -0.20 -15.28
N ASN A 261 -13.98 0.24 -15.25
CA ASN A 261 -13.10 -0.02 -14.13
C ASN A 261 -13.63 0.58 -12.81
N MET A 262 -14.14 1.83 -12.82
CA MET A 262 -14.76 2.43 -11.63
C MET A 262 -16.04 1.69 -11.19
N ARG A 263 -16.88 1.24 -12.13
CA ARG A 263 -18.04 0.37 -11.86
C ARG A 263 -17.62 -0.98 -11.27
N ARG A 264 -16.55 -1.61 -11.79
CA ARG A 264 -15.95 -2.82 -11.21
C ARG A 264 -15.46 -2.60 -9.78
N ILE A 265 -14.75 -1.51 -9.50
CA ILE A 265 -14.28 -1.16 -8.14
C ILE A 265 -15.44 -1.09 -7.15
N ILE A 266 -16.54 -0.42 -7.51
CA ILE A 266 -17.75 -0.34 -6.66
C ILE A 266 -18.37 -1.72 -6.39
N LYS A 267 -18.33 -2.63 -7.39
CA LYS A 267 -18.95 -3.96 -7.33
C LYS A 267 -18.09 -4.99 -6.59
N GLU A 268 -16.79 -5.00 -6.84
CA GLU A 268 -15.84 -6.03 -6.41
C GLU A 268 -15.12 -5.65 -5.10
N ILE A 269 -14.96 -4.35 -4.83
CA ILE A 269 -14.33 -3.81 -3.63
C ILE A 269 -15.28 -2.78 -2.95
N PRO A 270 -16.50 -3.16 -2.55
CA PRO A 270 -17.51 -2.21 -2.05
C PRO A 270 -17.09 -1.48 -0.77
N THR A 271 -16.26 -2.11 0.08
CA THR A 271 -15.74 -1.53 1.32
C THR A 271 -14.28 -1.92 1.57
N ILE A 272 -13.52 -1.05 2.26
CA ILE A 272 -12.22 -1.39 2.86
C ILE A 272 -12.31 -1.10 4.37
N ASN A 273 -12.01 -2.11 5.21
CA ASN A 273 -12.21 -2.06 6.67
C ASN A 273 -13.55 -1.39 7.08
N GLY A 274 -14.65 -1.81 6.45
CA GLY A 274 -16.01 -1.30 6.71
C GLY A 274 -16.38 0.08 6.14
N HIS A 275 -15.43 0.83 5.57
CA HIS A 275 -15.73 2.12 4.92
C HIS A 275 -16.06 1.94 3.44
N ASP A 276 -17.10 2.61 2.95
CA ASP A 276 -17.53 2.59 1.54
C ASP A 276 -16.41 3.09 0.60
N ILE A 277 -16.17 2.35 -0.48
CA ILE A 277 -15.19 2.69 -1.51
C ILE A 277 -15.51 4.01 -2.22
N ARG A 278 -16.78 4.43 -2.24
CA ARG A 278 -17.22 5.74 -2.75
C ARG A 278 -16.63 6.88 -1.91
N ASP A 279 -16.69 6.79 -0.59
CA ASP A 279 -16.11 7.77 0.34
C ASP A 279 -14.58 7.74 0.34
N ILE A 280 -13.99 6.57 0.11
CA ILE A 280 -12.53 6.42 -0.08
C ILE A 280 -12.10 7.09 -1.39
N GLY A 281 -12.81 6.85 -2.49
CA GLY A 281 -12.60 7.50 -3.78
C GLY A 281 -12.80 9.01 -3.72
N PHE A 282 -13.86 9.49 -3.05
CA PHE A 282 -14.09 10.92 -2.83
C PHE A 282 -12.93 11.56 -2.04
N ARG A 283 -12.47 10.92 -0.96
CA ARG A 283 -11.33 11.40 -0.15
C ARG A 283 -10.00 11.36 -0.90
N ARG A 284 -9.75 10.32 -1.72
CA ARG A 284 -8.49 10.10 -2.45
C ARG A 284 -8.76 9.72 -3.92
N PRO A 285 -9.11 10.69 -4.79
CA PRO A 285 -9.63 10.39 -6.14
C PRO A 285 -8.66 9.65 -7.06
N LYS A 286 -7.34 9.75 -6.81
CA LYS A 286 -6.32 9.00 -7.57
C LYS A 286 -6.49 7.47 -7.48
N ILE A 287 -7.17 6.94 -6.46
CA ILE A 287 -7.48 5.49 -6.36
C ILE A 287 -8.36 5.03 -7.53
N LEU A 288 -9.26 5.90 -8.03
CA LEU A 288 -10.17 5.58 -9.15
C LEU A 288 -9.44 5.44 -10.50
N MET A 289 -8.15 5.80 -10.55
CA MET A 289 -7.26 5.61 -11.70
C MET A 289 -6.47 4.28 -11.64
N SER A 290 -6.57 3.53 -10.53
CA SER A 290 -5.96 2.20 -10.40
C SER A 290 -6.92 1.13 -10.93
N ASN A 291 -6.41 0.08 -11.58
CA ASN A 291 -7.26 -1.04 -12.02
C ASN A 291 -7.82 -1.82 -10.82
N CYS A 292 -9.06 -2.29 -10.91
CA CYS A 292 -9.73 -3.08 -9.86
C CYS A 292 -8.90 -4.32 -9.44
N ASP A 293 -8.32 -5.01 -10.42
CA ASP A 293 -7.46 -6.18 -10.20
C ASP A 293 -6.18 -5.79 -9.44
N SER A 294 -5.58 -4.64 -9.78
CA SER A 294 -4.38 -4.11 -9.11
C SER A 294 -4.65 -3.63 -7.67
N LEU A 295 -5.84 -3.10 -7.40
CA LEU A 295 -6.28 -2.76 -6.04
C LEU A 295 -6.49 -4.04 -5.22
N THR A 296 -7.18 -5.03 -5.79
CA THR A 296 -7.40 -6.34 -5.16
C THR A 296 -6.08 -7.04 -4.84
N GLN A 297 -5.16 -7.09 -5.80
CA GLN A 297 -3.83 -7.69 -5.63
C GLN A 297 -2.99 -6.92 -4.59
N THR A 298 -3.06 -5.58 -4.57
CA THR A 298 -2.41 -4.76 -3.52
C THR A 298 -2.94 -5.09 -2.13
N MET A 299 -4.26 -5.21 -1.97
CA MET A 299 -4.89 -5.60 -0.69
C MET A 299 -4.50 -7.02 -0.27
N GLN A 300 -4.42 -7.97 -1.21
CA GLN A 300 -3.92 -9.32 -0.95
C GLN A 300 -2.47 -9.31 -0.44
N HIS A 301 -1.58 -8.55 -1.08
CA HIS A 301 -0.18 -8.43 -0.65
C HIS A 301 -0.04 -7.81 0.75
N VAL A 302 -0.82 -6.76 1.06
CA VAL A 302 -0.84 -6.14 2.40
C VAL A 302 -1.29 -7.16 3.46
N ARG A 303 -2.41 -7.86 3.23
CA ARG A 303 -2.89 -8.91 4.16
C ARG A 303 -1.88 -10.06 4.31
N ALA A 304 -1.19 -10.47 3.24
CA ALA A 304 -0.21 -11.56 3.25
C ALA A 304 1.03 -11.28 4.11
N PHE A 305 1.36 -9.99 4.34
CA PHE A 305 2.42 -9.56 5.26
C PHE A 305 1.92 -9.34 6.71
N GLY A 306 0.69 -9.79 7.03
CA GLY A 306 0.11 -9.65 8.38
C GLY A 306 -0.35 -8.23 8.72
N ILE A 307 -0.46 -7.33 7.72
CA ILE A 307 -0.91 -5.95 7.91
C ILE A 307 -2.43 -5.90 7.79
N ASN A 308 -3.09 -5.41 8.83
CA ASN A 308 -4.54 -5.30 8.89
C ASN A 308 -5.08 -4.12 8.03
N GLU A 309 -6.33 -4.19 7.59
CA GLU A 309 -6.90 -3.23 6.63
C GLU A 309 -7.06 -1.81 7.18
N ASP A 310 -7.17 -1.65 8.51
CA ASP A 310 -7.17 -0.33 9.13
C ASP A 310 -5.91 0.47 8.78
N ALA A 311 -4.77 -0.20 8.56
CA ALA A 311 -3.53 0.44 8.13
C ALA A 311 -3.66 1.07 6.73
N VAL A 312 -4.40 0.42 5.83
CA VAL A 312 -4.66 0.94 4.48
C VAL A 312 -5.48 2.22 4.56
N LEU A 313 -6.48 2.29 5.46
CA LEU A 313 -7.23 3.53 5.70
C LEU A 313 -6.35 4.66 6.28
N ARG A 314 -5.31 4.32 7.05
CA ARG A 314 -4.32 5.28 7.59
C ARG A 314 -3.24 5.69 6.56
N CYS A 315 -3.19 5.06 5.39
CA CYS A 315 -2.26 5.33 4.28
C CYS A 315 -2.87 4.95 2.91
N LEU A 316 -3.98 5.60 2.53
CA LEU A 316 -4.69 5.37 1.26
C LEU A 316 -3.82 5.58 0.01
N GLU A 317 -2.67 6.25 0.16
CA GLU A 317 -1.64 6.43 -0.85
C GLU A 317 -1.07 5.12 -1.41
N VAL A 318 -1.04 4.03 -0.62
CA VAL A 318 -0.51 2.73 -1.05
C VAL A 318 -1.31 2.15 -2.22
N LEU A 319 -2.62 2.40 -2.26
CA LEU A 319 -3.55 1.99 -3.32
C LEU A 319 -3.34 2.75 -4.65
N THR A 320 -2.40 3.70 -4.69
CA THR A 320 -2.01 4.45 -5.90
C THR A 320 -0.65 4.03 -6.47
N LEU A 321 -0.10 2.91 -5.97
CA LEU A 321 1.09 2.23 -6.48
C LEU A 321 0.71 0.98 -7.28
N GLY A 322 1.65 0.45 -8.07
CA GLY A 322 1.49 -0.87 -8.70
C GLY A 322 1.63 -2.00 -7.67
N PRO A 323 0.87 -3.11 -7.81
CA PRO A 323 0.89 -4.20 -6.83
C PRO A 323 2.26 -4.87 -6.72
N ASP A 324 2.97 -5.02 -7.85
CA ASP A 324 4.33 -5.55 -7.90
C ASP A 324 5.29 -4.68 -7.08
N THR A 325 5.19 -3.35 -7.19
CA THR A 325 5.96 -2.38 -6.40
C THR A 325 5.60 -2.40 -4.91
N VAL A 326 4.33 -2.62 -4.55
CA VAL A 326 3.94 -2.81 -3.14
C VAL A 326 4.57 -4.08 -2.59
N LEU A 327 4.52 -5.17 -3.34
CA LEU A 327 5.06 -6.48 -2.96
C LEU A 327 6.58 -6.48 -2.83
N GLU A 328 7.30 -5.87 -3.78
CA GLU A 328 8.75 -5.64 -3.73
C GLU A 328 9.14 -4.86 -2.46
N ARG A 329 8.50 -3.71 -2.24
CA ARG A 329 8.82 -2.84 -1.11
C ARG A 329 8.48 -3.44 0.25
N LEU A 330 7.44 -4.28 0.34
CA LEU A 330 7.14 -5.05 1.54
C LEU A 330 8.23 -6.09 1.85
N ARG A 331 8.84 -6.73 0.83
CA ARG A 331 10.00 -7.62 1.02
C ARG A 331 11.22 -6.84 1.51
N ASP A 332 11.58 -5.75 0.83
CA ASP A 332 12.71 -4.89 1.20
C ASP A 332 12.63 -4.44 2.67
N ILE A 333 11.43 -4.05 3.11
CA ILE A 333 11.19 -3.63 4.50
C ILE A 333 11.29 -4.84 5.45
N ASN A 334 10.78 -6.01 5.07
CA ASN A 334 10.83 -7.22 5.89
C ASN A 334 12.23 -7.88 5.94
N GLN A 335 13.17 -7.49 5.08
CA GLN A 335 14.59 -7.87 5.21
C GLN A 335 15.30 -7.14 6.36
N ILE A 336 14.76 -6.01 6.83
CA ILE A 336 15.36 -5.16 7.86
C ILE A 336 14.81 -5.58 9.23
N GLU A 337 15.66 -6.16 10.08
CA GLU A 337 15.25 -6.74 11.39
C GLU A 337 14.47 -5.74 12.27
N GLN A 338 14.90 -4.47 12.30
CA GLN A 338 14.24 -3.41 13.07
C GLN A 338 12.78 -3.18 12.63
N PHE A 339 12.43 -3.50 11.38
CA PHE A 339 11.08 -3.33 10.84
C PHE A 339 10.26 -4.62 10.85
N GLN A 340 10.88 -5.80 10.92
CA GLN A 340 10.16 -7.06 11.16
C GLN A 340 9.34 -6.99 12.47
N VAL A 341 9.94 -6.43 13.53
CA VAL A 341 9.27 -6.19 14.84
C VAL A 341 8.02 -5.31 14.70
N LEU A 342 7.99 -4.45 13.69
CA LEU A 342 6.95 -3.46 13.44
C LEU A 342 6.16 -3.76 12.15
N GLY A 343 6.23 -4.98 11.61
CA GLY A 343 5.55 -5.38 10.38
C GLY A 343 4.02 -5.22 10.48
N SER A 344 3.45 -5.44 11.67
CA SER A 344 2.03 -5.23 11.97
C SER A 344 1.66 -3.78 12.32
N ASN A 345 2.61 -2.85 12.39
CA ASN A 345 2.34 -1.45 12.73
C ASN A 345 1.70 -0.72 11.54
N PRO A 346 0.53 -0.06 11.70
CA PRO A 346 -0.15 0.64 10.61
C PRO A 346 0.66 1.70 9.85
N ARG A 347 1.79 2.15 10.41
CA ARG A 347 2.71 3.11 9.76
C ARG A 347 3.66 2.47 8.74
N ILE A 348 3.78 1.14 8.71
CA ILE A 348 4.69 0.43 7.79
C ILE A 348 4.36 0.74 6.32
N LEU A 349 3.07 0.90 5.99
CA LEU A 349 2.61 1.29 4.65
C LEU A 349 3.04 2.70 4.21
N ARG A 350 3.42 3.58 5.15
CA ARG A 350 4.04 4.87 4.81
C ARG A 350 5.50 4.72 4.41
N LEU A 351 6.22 3.71 4.92
CA LEU A 351 7.53 3.35 4.40
C LEU A 351 7.42 2.68 3.02
N VAL A 352 6.40 1.84 2.79
CA VAL A 352 6.09 1.32 1.44
C VAL A 352 5.84 2.46 0.45
N HIS A 353 5.09 3.50 0.83
CA HIS A 353 4.86 4.64 -0.06
C HIS A 353 6.12 5.50 -0.28
N TYR A 354 6.83 5.88 0.78
CA TYR A 354 7.98 6.79 0.74
C TYR A 354 9.35 6.08 0.79
N GLN A 355 9.45 4.86 0.25
CA GLN A 355 10.58 3.95 0.48
C GLN A 355 11.96 4.58 0.25
N ASN A 356 12.20 5.25 -0.88
CA ASN A 356 13.52 5.87 -1.16
C ASN A 356 13.91 6.91 -0.10
N LYS A 357 12.93 7.69 0.41
CA LYS A 357 13.15 8.67 1.48
C LYS A 357 13.36 7.98 2.83
N ALA A 358 12.68 6.87 3.09
CA ALA A 358 12.90 6.06 4.29
C ALA A 358 14.29 5.39 4.31
N ARG A 359 14.74 4.86 3.16
CA ARG A 359 16.06 4.24 2.97
C ARG A 359 17.18 5.25 3.24
N LEU A 360 17.24 6.36 2.49
CA LEU A 360 18.24 7.43 2.70
C LEU A 360 18.29 7.96 4.14
N ARG A 361 17.13 8.03 4.82
CA ARG A 361 17.06 8.41 6.24
C ARG A 361 17.59 7.35 7.18
N LEU A 362 17.30 6.07 6.91
CA LEU A 362 17.84 4.96 7.69
C LEU A 362 19.36 4.88 7.51
N ASP A 363 19.86 5.03 6.28
CA ASP A 363 21.29 5.04 5.97
C ASP A 363 22.02 6.16 6.73
N TYR A 364 21.46 7.37 6.74
CA TYR A 364 21.95 8.51 7.53
C TYR A 364 21.94 8.24 9.05
N LEU A 365 20.85 7.68 9.58
CA LEU A 365 20.75 7.33 11.01
C LEU A 365 21.72 6.20 11.41
N ASN A 366 21.96 5.24 10.52
CA ASN A 366 22.91 4.14 10.73
C ASN A 366 24.36 4.66 10.77
N GLN A 367 24.72 5.61 9.91
CA GLN A 367 26.05 6.25 9.94
C GLN A 367 26.27 7.07 11.22
N LEU A 368 25.23 7.76 11.70
CA LEU A 368 25.21 8.42 13.01
C LEU A 368 25.10 7.43 14.20
N LYS A 369 25.00 6.11 13.94
CA LYS A 369 24.84 5.04 14.94
C LYS A 369 23.63 5.24 15.87
N VAL A 370 22.55 5.85 15.37
CA VAL A 370 21.31 6.05 16.13
C VAL A 370 20.58 4.72 16.30
N ARG A 371 20.42 4.27 17.54
CA ARG A 371 19.79 2.97 17.86
C ARG A 371 18.26 3.06 17.79
N CYS A 372 17.70 4.23 18.14
CA CYS A 372 16.26 4.49 18.24
C CYS A 372 15.57 4.88 16.91
N ALA A 373 15.86 4.17 15.81
CA ALA A 373 15.26 4.43 14.49
C ALA A 373 13.76 4.03 14.41
N SER A 374 12.86 4.94 14.81
CA SER A 374 11.40 4.72 14.78
C SER A 374 10.76 4.90 13.39
N LEU A 375 9.67 4.18 13.11
CA LEU A 375 8.87 4.35 11.87
C LEU A 375 8.36 5.79 11.72
N HIS A 376 8.10 6.48 12.84
CA HIS A 376 7.69 7.88 12.87
C HIS A 376 8.73 8.80 12.26
N ILE A 377 10.01 8.63 12.60
CA ILE A 377 11.12 9.47 12.13
C ILE A 377 11.39 9.22 10.64
N LEU A 378 11.33 7.96 10.21
CA LEU A 378 11.56 7.59 8.81
C LEU A 378 10.43 8.09 7.88
N SER A 379 9.19 8.14 8.37
CA SER A 379 7.99 8.53 7.59
C SER A 379 7.52 9.99 7.71
N CYS A 380 8.19 10.85 8.50
CA CYS A 380 7.72 12.23 8.74
C CYS A 380 8.11 13.24 7.63
N GLY A 381 7.63 14.49 7.74
CA GLY A 381 8.07 15.61 6.90
C GLY A 381 9.58 15.88 6.97
N SER A 382 10.14 16.64 6.02
CA SER A 382 11.59 16.92 6.01
C SER A 382 12.04 17.66 7.27
N ASP A 383 11.30 18.69 7.67
CA ASP A 383 11.62 19.60 8.78
C ASP A 383 11.59 18.87 10.14
N ALA A 384 10.64 17.95 10.30
CA ALA A 384 10.54 17.11 11.50
C ALA A 384 11.72 16.14 11.64
N PHE A 385 12.25 15.64 10.53
CA PHE A 385 13.47 14.81 10.51
C PHE A 385 14.73 15.66 10.74
N ALA A 386 14.84 16.81 10.07
CA ALA A 386 15.94 17.75 10.25
C ALA A 386 15.96 18.40 11.65
N LYS A 387 14.81 18.48 12.35
CA LYS A 387 14.78 18.76 13.79
C LYS A 387 15.32 17.59 14.59
N PHE A 388 14.82 16.36 14.40
CA PHE A 388 15.31 15.19 15.14
C PHE A 388 16.84 15.00 15.01
N ALA A 389 17.38 15.13 13.80
CA ALA A 389 18.82 15.03 13.53
C ALA A 389 19.66 16.15 14.20
N ARG A 390 19.08 17.34 14.43
CA ARG A 390 19.72 18.44 15.18
C ARG A 390 19.52 18.35 16.69
N ASP A 391 18.43 17.75 17.16
CA ASP A 391 18.15 17.56 18.58
C ASP A 391 19.15 16.58 19.22
N GLY A 392 19.81 15.71 18.43
CA GLY A 392 20.96 14.88 18.85
C GLY A 392 20.64 13.75 19.84
N SER A 393 19.36 13.55 20.16
CA SER A 393 18.92 12.60 21.20
C SER A 393 18.55 11.24 20.62
N ASP A 394 19.25 10.17 21.03
CA ASP A 394 18.89 8.77 20.76
C ASP A 394 17.65 8.37 21.58
N ARG A 395 16.47 8.86 21.17
CA ARG A 395 15.17 8.55 21.80
C ARG A 395 14.04 8.49 20.79
N THR A 396 13.14 7.55 20.99
CA THR A 396 11.84 7.48 20.31
C THR A 396 10.79 8.35 21.02
N LYS A 397 9.54 8.30 20.55
CA LYS A 397 8.36 8.74 21.33
C LYS A 397 7.67 7.57 22.05
N GLY A 398 8.35 6.44 22.23
CA GLY A 398 7.85 5.21 22.84
C GLY A 398 6.76 4.44 22.06
N ARG A 399 6.06 5.10 21.12
CA ARG A 399 4.89 4.53 20.43
C ARG A 399 5.15 3.18 19.74
N ASP A 400 6.32 3.01 19.14
CA ASP A 400 6.61 1.78 18.40
C ASP A 400 6.77 0.57 19.35
N ILE A 401 7.26 0.80 20.59
CA ILE A 401 7.25 -0.19 21.69
C ILE A 401 5.82 -0.46 22.15
N VAL A 402 5.02 0.59 22.37
CA VAL A 402 3.63 0.47 22.84
C VAL A 402 2.77 -0.35 21.87
N VAL A 403 2.89 -0.11 20.56
CA VAL A 403 2.16 -0.87 19.52
C VAL A 403 2.65 -2.33 19.47
N PHE A 404 3.96 -2.56 19.56
CA PHE A 404 4.52 -3.91 19.59
C PHE A 404 4.00 -4.72 20.79
N LEU A 405 4.12 -4.18 22.01
CA LEU A 405 3.67 -4.86 23.23
C LEU A 405 2.15 -4.95 23.34
N GLY A 406 1.40 -4.01 22.75
CA GLY A 406 -0.07 -4.09 22.64
C GLY A 406 -0.52 -5.28 21.81
N ASN A 407 0.14 -5.50 20.66
CA ASN A 407 -0.12 -6.65 19.80
C ASN A 407 0.27 -7.99 20.45
N ILE A 408 1.33 -8.03 21.27
CA ILE A 408 1.77 -9.24 21.99
C ILE A 408 0.84 -9.56 23.17
N PHE A 409 0.67 -8.64 24.12
CA PHE A 409 -0.04 -8.90 25.37
C PHE A 409 -1.56 -8.73 25.27
N GLN A 410 -2.07 -8.29 24.10
CA GLN A 410 -3.48 -7.98 23.84
C GLN A 410 -4.05 -6.96 24.86
N LYS A 411 -3.27 -5.93 25.18
CA LYS A 411 -3.65 -4.84 26.09
C LYS A 411 -3.70 -3.50 25.35
N ASP A 412 -4.42 -2.54 25.91
CA ASP A 412 -4.58 -1.18 25.37
C ASP A 412 -3.25 -0.38 25.27
N GLU A 413 -3.11 0.44 24.21
CA GLU A 413 -1.94 1.31 23.98
C GLU A 413 -1.71 2.30 25.15
N GLN A 414 -2.76 2.89 25.71
CA GLN A 414 -2.62 3.91 26.76
C GLN A 414 -2.30 3.29 28.12
N LEU A 415 -2.85 2.11 28.44
CA LEU A 415 -2.48 1.34 29.63
C LEU A 415 -1.00 0.95 29.59
N LEU A 416 -0.52 0.38 28.48
CA LEU A 416 0.90 0.02 28.31
C LEU A 416 1.81 1.24 28.41
N ARG A 417 1.42 2.37 27.80
CA ARG A 417 2.15 3.63 27.90
C ARG A 417 2.26 4.13 29.34
N ASN A 418 1.17 4.06 30.13
CA ASN A 418 1.13 4.47 31.54
C ASN A 418 2.01 3.57 32.43
N LEU A 419 2.13 2.27 32.12
CA LEU A 419 3.04 1.37 32.82
C LEU A 419 4.50 1.69 32.47
N LEU A 420 4.85 1.72 31.18
CA LEU A 420 6.21 1.97 30.71
C LEU A 420 6.76 3.32 31.17
N SER A 421 5.92 4.36 31.24
CA SER A 421 6.32 5.70 31.71
C SER A 421 6.76 5.79 33.17
N ARG A 422 6.65 4.72 33.96
CA ARG A 422 7.23 4.65 35.31
C ARG A 422 8.75 4.53 35.30
N HIS A 423 9.34 3.95 34.26
CA HIS A 423 10.79 3.90 34.08
C HIS A 423 11.24 5.13 33.29
N PRO A 424 12.10 6.01 33.83
CA PRO A 424 12.36 7.33 33.23
C PRO A 424 12.89 7.24 31.79
N ASN A 425 13.73 6.24 31.52
CA ASN A 425 14.49 6.15 30.28
C ASN A 425 13.84 5.26 29.20
N TRP A 426 12.58 4.83 29.37
CA TRP A 426 11.93 3.84 28.48
C TRP A 426 11.90 4.23 26.99
N CYS A 427 11.87 5.53 26.66
CA CYS A 427 11.92 6.04 25.29
C CYS A 427 13.29 5.88 24.59
N HIS A 428 14.36 5.59 25.34
CA HIS A 428 15.74 5.44 24.86
C HIS A 428 16.11 3.99 24.47
N ILE A 429 15.17 3.05 24.57
CA ILE A 429 15.36 1.64 24.20
C ILE A 429 14.88 1.40 22.76
N PRO A 430 15.66 0.72 21.90
CA PRO A 430 15.19 0.26 20.59
C PRO A 430 14.15 -0.87 20.75
N VAL A 431 13.07 -0.83 19.98
CA VAL A 431 12.02 -1.88 20.05
C VAL A 431 12.53 -3.29 19.70
N LEU A 432 13.63 -3.39 18.93
CA LEU A 432 14.31 -4.66 18.65
C LEU A 432 14.90 -5.28 19.93
N GLN A 433 15.49 -4.47 20.82
CA GLN A 433 15.99 -4.95 22.13
C GLN A 433 14.83 -5.42 23.02
N VAL A 434 13.71 -4.68 23.03
CA VAL A 434 12.49 -5.08 23.77
C VAL A 434 11.97 -6.44 23.28
N LYS A 435 11.94 -6.66 21.95
CA LYS A 435 11.59 -7.95 21.35
C LYS A 435 12.57 -9.06 21.77
N GLN A 436 13.87 -8.83 21.61
CA GLN A 436 14.89 -9.83 21.95
C GLN A 436 14.85 -10.21 23.44
N CYS A 437 14.59 -9.24 24.33
CA CYS A 437 14.43 -9.49 25.76
C CYS A 437 13.17 -10.32 26.08
N LEU A 438 12.05 -10.01 25.41
CA LEU A 438 10.81 -10.80 25.51
C LEU A 438 11.04 -12.25 25.06
N GLU A 439 11.65 -12.45 23.88
CA GLU A 439 11.95 -13.78 23.33
C GLU A 439 12.92 -14.57 24.24
N TYR A 440 13.90 -13.89 24.85
CA TYR A 440 14.79 -14.47 25.85
C TYR A 440 14.03 -14.94 27.10
N LEU A 441 13.19 -14.11 27.71
CA LEU A 441 12.41 -14.49 28.89
C LEU A 441 11.43 -15.65 28.60
N GLN A 442 10.79 -15.65 27.43
CA GLN A 442 9.97 -16.79 26.99
C GLN A 442 10.81 -18.06 26.79
N SER A 443 12.06 -17.95 26.30
CA SER A 443 12.96 -19.12 26.18
C SER A 443 13.35 -19.73 27.54
N LYS A 444 13.36 -18.93 28.61
CA LYS A 444 13.55 -19.37 30.01
C LYS A 444 12.26 -19.87 30.67
N LYS A 445 11.15 -19.94 29.91
CA LYS A 445 9.80 -20.39 30.34
C LYS A 445 9.06 -19.47 31.33
N PHE A 446 9.32 -18.16 31.27
CA PHE A 446 8.44 -17.19 31.92
C PHE A 446 7.18 -16.96 31.07
N ASP A 447 6.01 -16.97 31.72
CA ASP A 447 4.72 -16.76 31.06
C ASP A 447 4.46 -15.27 30.77
N LEU A 448 3.67 -15.00 29.71
CA LEU A 448 3.41 -13.63 29.24
C LEU A 448 2.77 -12.72 30.29
N ASP A 449 1.92 -13.24 31.18
CA ASP A 449 1.33 -12.42 32.24
C ASP A 449 2.33 -12.10 33.38
N ASP A 450 3.34 -12.95 33.65
CA ASP A 450 4.41 -12.66 34.61
C ASP A 450 5.39 -11.61 34.04
N ILE A 451 5.74 -11.75 32.76
CA ILE A 451 6.53 -10.76 32.02
C ILE A 451 5.78 -9.42 31.94
N PHE A 452 4.45 -9.43 31.75
CA PHE A 452 3.63 -8.22 31.72
C PHE A 452 3.54 -7.52 33.09
N ARG A 453 3.51 -8.27 34.21
CA ARG A 453 3.62 -7.69 35.56
C ARG A 453 4.97 -7.01 35.78
N ASN A 454 6.04 -7.59 35.23
CA ASN A 454 7.42 -7.12 35.34
C ASN A 454 7.91 -6.38 34.08
N ILE A 455 7.00 -5.69 33.37
CA ILE A 455 7.22 -5.15 32.00
C ILE A 455 8.47 -4.28 31.83
N HIS A 456 8.93 -3.60 32.89
CA HIS A 456 10.15 -2.77 32.86
C HIS A 456 11.40 -3.59 32.61
N LEU A 457 11.43 -4.88 32.97
CA LEU A 457 12.57 -5.77 32.72
C LEU A 457 12.91 -5.87 31.22
N LEU A 458 11.92 -5.69 30.34
CA LEU A 458 12.09 -5.66 28.88
C LEU A 458 12.93 -4.46 28.36
N LEU A 459 13.26 -3.50 29.22
CA LEU A 459 14.06 -2.31 28.89
C LEU A 459 15.57 -2.53 29.08
N TYR A 460 15.97 -3.59 29.78
CA TYR A 460 17.37 -3.82 30.20
C TYR A 460 18.16 -4.69 29.22
N PRO A 461 19.50 -4.73 29.32
CA PRO A 461 20.33 -5.63 28.52
C PRO A 461 20.17 -7.09 28.97
N ILE A 462 19.99 -8.01 28.01
CA ILE A 462 19.80 -9.45 28.29
C ILE A 462 20.91 -10.03 29.16
N LYS A 463 22.16 -9.62 28.95
CA LYS A 463 23.31 -10.01 29.79
C LYS A 463 23.07 -9.77 31.27
N ARG A 464 22.54 -8.61 31.65
CA ARG A 464 22.27 -8.23 33.04
C ARG A 464 21.15 -9.06 33.67
N ILE A 465 20.15 -9.41 32.86
CA ILE A 465 19.06 -10.31 33.25
C ILE A 465 19.62 -11.72 33.48
N GLU A 466 20.52 -12.20 32.61
CA GLU A 466 21.20 -13.48 32.75
C GLU A 466 22.14 -13.52 33.97
N GLU A 467 22.97 -12.49 34.17
CA GLU A 467 23.85 -12.32 35.33
C GLU A 467 23.07 -12.41 36.66
N LYS A 468 21.94 -11.72 36.78
CA LYS A 468 21.12 -11.77 38.01
C LYS A 468 20.27 -13.04 38.13
N LEU A 469 19.84 -13.65 37.02
CA LEU A 469 19.16 -14.95 37.03
C LEU A 469 20.09 -16.09 37.43
N LEU A 470 21.38 -16.01 37.08
CA LEU A 470 22.43 -16.93 37.56
C LEU A 470 22.80 -16.66 39.02
N LEU A 471 22.90 -15.40 39.44
CA LEU A 471 23.18 -15.04 40.85
C LEU A 471 22.09 -15.57 41.80
N LEU A 472 20.81 -15.52 41.40
CA LEU A 472 19.71 -16.10 42.17
C LEU A 472 19.71 -17.65 42.25
N GLN A 473 20.57 -18.34 41.49
CA GLN A 473 20.77 -19.80 41.59
C GLN A 473 21.85 -20.18 42.63
N VAL A 474 22.51 -19.20 43.25
CA VAL A 474 23.51 -19.42 44.30
C VAL A 474 22.87 -19.19 45.66
N ASN A 475 22.83 -20.24 46.50
CA ASN A 475 22.19 -20.18 47.82
C ASN A 475 22.73 -19.04 48.71
N GLU A 476 24.04 -18.77 48.62
CA GLU A 476 24.72 -17.69 49.34
C GLU A 476 24.08 -16.31 49.07
N ALA A 477 23.60 -16.07 47.84
CA ALA A 477 22.90 -14.84 47.48
C ALA A 477 21.45 -14.79 47.97
N LEU A 478 20.80 -15.95 48.15
CA LEU A 478 19.46 -16.02 48.76
C LEU A 478 19.53 -15.76 50.27
N GLU A 479 20.60 -16.21 50.93
CA GLU A 479 20.92 -15.91 52.32
C GLU A 479 21.26 -14.41 52.51
N GLU A 480 22.11 -13.82 51.65
CA GLU A 480 22.41 -12.38 51.70
C GLU A 480 21.14 -11.51 51.50
N LEU A 481 20.22 -11.94 50.63
CA LEU A 481 18.91 -11.29 50.43
C LEU A 481 17.89 -11.55 51.56
N HIS A 482 18.23 -12.37 52.57
CA HIS A 482 17.38 -12.71 53.72
C HIS A 482 15.98 -13.21 53.32
N LEU A 483 15.88 -13.95 52.21
CA LEU A 483 14.59 -14.41 51.69
C LEU A 483 14.01 -15.57 52.53
N PRO A 484 12.67 -15.65 52.71
CA PRO A 484 12.03 -16.68 53.53
C PRO A 484 11.92 -18.05 52.84
N VAL A 485 12.84 -18.37 51.92
CA VAL A 485 12.85 -19.57 51.07
C VAL A 485 14.26 -20.13 50.93
N THR A 486 14.38 -21.45 50.96
CA THR A 486 15.68 -22.17 50.97
C THR A 486 16.21 -22.51 49.56
N ASP A 487 15.43 -22.24 48.52
CA ASP A 487 15.73 -22.59 47.12
C ASP A 487 15.01 -21.60 46.19
N MET A 488 15.67 -21.17 45.11
CA MET A 488 15.08 -20.39 44.03
C MET A 488 13.85 -21.07 43.43
N HIS A 489 13.83 -22.40 43.38
CA HIS A 489 12.70 -23.20 42.86
C HIS A 489 11.44 -23.15 43.75
N ALA A 490 11.51 -22.58 44.96
CA ALA A 490 10.34 -22.32 45.79
C ALA A 490 9.63 -20.99 45.44
N LEU A 491 10.28 -20.10 44.67
CA LEU A 491 9.71 -18.82 44.24
C LEU A 491 8.84 -18.97 42.99
N GLY A 492 7.77 -18.19 42.89
CA GLY A 492 6.98 -18.07 41.68
C GLY A 492 7.71 -17.28 40.59
N ASN A 493 7.43 -17.60 39.32
CA ASN A 493 7.94 -16.89 38.13
C ASN A 493 7.91 -15.36 38.28
N ASN A 494 6.76 -14.80 38.70
CA ASN A 494 6.61 -13.37 38.93
C ASN A 494 7.61 -12.82 39.97
N GLU A 495 7.83 -13.54 41.06
CA GLU A 495 8.72 -13.12 42.17
C GLU A 495 10.18 -13.15 41.73
N ILE A 496 10.58 -14.18 40.98
CA ILE A 496 11.91 -14.26 40.34
C ILE A 496 12.14 -13.05 39.43
N LEU A 497 11.19 -12.71 38.56
CA LEU A 497 11.31 -11.54 37.67
C LEU A 497 11.34 -10.21 38.44
N THR A 498 10.58 -10.08 39.53
CA THR A 498 10.62 -8.90 40.41
C THR A 498 11.97 -8.78 41.13
N LEU A 499 12.53 -9.89 41.63
CA LEU A 499 13.84 -9.92 42.28
C LEU A 499 14.97 -9.59 41.31
N ILE A 500 14.93 -10.09 40.07
CA ILE A 500 15.90 -9.71 39.03
C ILE A 500 15.84 -8.20 38.75
N LEU A 501 14.64 -7.63 38.60
CA LEU A 501 14.49 -6.19 38.37
C LEU A 501 14.99 -5.35 39.57
N TYR A 502 14.70 -5.79 40.80
CA TYR A 502 15.21 -5.18 42.03
C TYR A 502 16.74 -5.25 42.11
N LEU A 503 17.35 -6.40 41.83
CA LEU A 503 18.81 -6.62 41.85
C LEU A 503 19.56 -5.85 40.76
N ILE A 504 18.90 -5.47 39.67
CA ILE A 504 19.46 -4.56 38.67
C ILE A 504 19.36 -3.13 39.19
N GLU A 505 18.17 -2.66 39.58
CA GLU A 505 17.99 -1.26 39.97
C GLU A 505 18.65 -0.88 41.31
N SER A 506 18.91 -1.82 42.22
CA SER A 506 19.62 -1.55 43.47
C SER A 506 21.07 -1.10 43.23
N GLU A 507 21.77 -1.66 42.23
CA GLU A 507 23.11 -1.19 41.81
C GLU A 507 23.08 0.26 41.29
N PHE A 508 21.97 0.66 40.67
CA PHE A 508 21.79 1.98 40.06
C PHE A 508 20.90 2.90 40.91
N HIS A 509 20.70 2.59 42.19
CA HIS A 509 19.95 3.42 43.15
C HIS A 509 18.53 3.80 42.68
N PHE A 510 17.87 2.89 41.95
CA PHE A 510 16.52 3.05 41.38
C PHE A 510 16.36 4.24 40.39
N THR A 511 17.45 4.64 39.72
CA THR A 511 17.47 5.74 38.74
C THR A 511 17.00 5.36 37.34
N GLY A 512 16.86 4.07 37.02
CA GLY A 512 16.67 3.58 35.65
C GLY A 512 17.91 3.72 34.76
N ASP A 513 19.10 3.97 35.33
CA ASP A 513 20.37 4.04 34.58
C ASP A 513 20.92 2.65 34.20
N GLY A 514 20.42 1.56 34.81
CA GLY A 514 20.87 0.18 34.57
C GLY A 514 20.68 -0.34 33.15
N ILE A 515 20.09 0.46 32.27
CA ILE A 515 20.00 0.21 30.82
C ILE A 515 21.30 0.53 30.04
N TRP A 516 22.27 1.24 30.64
CA TRP A 516 23.48 1.75 29.98
C TRP A 516 24.78 1.06 30.44
N THR A 517 24.83 -0.27 30.48
CA THR A 517 25.98 -1.02 31.03
C THR A 517 27.11 -1.36 30.05
N GLU A 518 26.88 -1.32 28.73
CA GLU A 518 27.92 -1.58 27.71
C GLU A 518 27.82 -0.60 26.53
N GLN A 519 28.70 0.40 26.45
CA GLN A 519 28.82 1.26 25.27
C GLN A 519 30.26 1.70 24.99
N GLN A 520 30.77 1.35 23.81
CA GLN A 520 32.00 1.94 23.28
C GLN A 520 31.73 3.34 22.74
N THR A 521 32.31 4.37 23.37
CA THR A 521 32.26 5.74 22.83
C THR A 521 33.13 5.86 21.59
N HIS A 522 32.53 6.09 20.43
CA HIS A 522 33.23 6.35 19.17
C HIS A 522 32.92 7.73 18.64
N HIS A 523 33.92 8.41 18.09
CA HIS A 523 33.74 9.68 17.39
C HIS A 523 33.05 9.48 16.03
N VAL A 524 32.40 10.54 15.55
CA VAL A 524 31.80 10.64 14.21
C VAL A 524 32.21 12.00 13.63
N GLU A 525 32.68 12.01 12.39
CA GLU A 525 33.13 13.22 11.69
C GLU A 525 32.05 13.81 10.76
N ASN A 526 32.31 14.97 10.16
CA ASN A 526 31.32 15.76 9.43
C ASN A 526 30.85 15.09 8.11
N PHE A 527 29.56 15.24 7.78
CA PHE A 527 28.99 14.80 6.49
C PHE A 527 28.01 15.81 5.89
N ASN A 528 28.45 16.57 4.87
CA ASN A 528 27.58 17.43 4.05
C ASN A 528 27.05 16.73 2.78
N ASN A 529 27.52 15.52 2.45
CA ASN A 529 27.41 14.98 1.08
C ASN A 529 26.24 14.00 0.84
N LEU A 530 25.32 13.81 1.80
CA LEU A 530 24.34 12.69 1.77
C LEU A 530 22.88 13.08 1.57
N LEU A 531 22.52 14.35 1.80
CA LEU A 531 21.14 14.84 1.68
C LEU A 531 21.16 16.24 1.03
N PRO A 532 20.83 16.38 -0.27
CA PRO A 532 20.91 17.67 -0.97
C PRO A 532 19.88 18.71 -0.49
N ASP A 533 18.89 18.30 0.32
CA ASP A 533 17.88 19.18 0.92
C ASP A 533 18.28 19.71 2.33
N PHE A 534 19.50 19.45 2.82
CA PHE A 534 19.90 19.75 4.21
C PHE A 534 20.71 21.05 4.36
N PRO A 535 20.43 21.89 5.39
CA PRO A 535 21.20 23.10 5.65
C PRO A 535 22.54 22.80 6.35
N GLU A 536 23.62 23.42 5.86
CA GLU A 536 25.04 23.21 6.23
C GLU A 536 25.39 23.40 7.72
N SER A 537 24.48 23.98 8.51
CA SER A 537 24.62 24.33 9.93
C SER A 537 24.79 23.17 10.94
N LEU A 538 25.15 21.96 10.48
CA LEU A 538 25.03 20.72 11.26
C LEU A 538 26.36 20.16 11.83
N ASN A 539 27.46 20.91 11.74
CA ASN A 539 28.77 20.55 12.29
C ASN A 539 28.81 20.60 13.84
N LYS A 540 28.21 19.60 14.50
CA LYS A 540 28.40 19.32 15.94
C LYS A 540 28.52 17.81 16.18
N VAL A 541 29.48 17.42 17.02
CA VAL A 541 29.69 16.02 17.40
C VAL A 541 28.58 15.59 18.36
N TYR A 542 27.73 14.66 17.92
CA TYR A 542 26.67 14.06 18.74
C TYR A 542 27.04 12.64 19.16
N LYS A 543 27.05 12.38 20.47
CA LYS A 543 27.22 11.04 21.04
C LYS A 543 25.85 10.36 21.18
N TYR A 544 25.39 9.72 20.12
CA TYR A 544 24.19 8.87 20.18
C TYR A 544 24.46 7.61 21.04
N GLY A 545 23.39 7.03 21.60
CA GLY A 545 23.45 5.89 22.53
C GLY A 545 23.70 6.26 23.99
N VAL A 546 24.65 7.15 24.26
CA VAL A 546 25.14 7.49 25.62
C VAL A 546 24.05 8.14 26.47
N LYS A 547 24.13 8.00 27.81
CA LYS A 547 23.30 8.76 28.76
C LYS A 547 23.32 10.26 28.36
N PRO A 548 22.15 10.91 28.19
CA PRO A 548 22.10 12.32 27.81
C PRO A 548 22.89 13.17 28.81
N SER A 549 23.79 14.03 28.31
CA SER A 549 24.49 14.96 29.20
C SER A 549 23.51 15.97 29.80
N GLU A 550 23.63 16.21 31.10
CA GLU A 550 22.75 17.09 31.86
C GLU A 550 22.89 18.54 31.37
N LYS A 551 22.01 18.93 30.44
CA LYS A 551 21.82 20.32 30.06
C LYS A 551 20.73 20.91 30.94
N SER A 552 21.16 21.79 31.85
CA SER A 552 20.33 22.52 32.81
C SER A 552 19.04 23.01 32.17
N THR A 553 17.95 22.29 32.42
CA THR A 553 16.66 22.56 31.79
C THR A 553 15.93 23.58 32.65
N MET A 554 16.21 24.88 32.42
CA MET A 554 15.35 25.94 32.91
C MET A 554 13.97 25.79 32.26
N PHE A 555 13.06 25.12 32.96
CA PHE A 555 11.65 25.15 32.66
C PHE A 555 11.10 26.54 32.99
N ASN A 556 10.74 27.30 31.97
CA ASN A 556 9.61 28.22 32.08
C ASN A 556 8.36 27.47 31.60
N PHE A 557 7.23 27.73 32.27
CA PHE A 557 5.95 27.08 32.06
C PHE A 557 5.27 27.49 30.74
#